data_AF-N2BGE6-F1
#
_entry.id   AF-N2BGE6-F1
#
_cell.length_a   1.000
_cell.length_b   1.000
_cell.length_c   1.000
_cell.angle_alpha   90.00
_cell.angle_beta   90.00
_cell.angle_gamma   90.00
#
_symmetry.space_group_name_H-M   'P 1'
#
loop_
_entity.id
_entity.type
_entity.pdbx_description
1 polymer ?
#
loop_
_entity_poly.entity_id
_entity_poly.type
_entity_poly.pdbx_seq_one_letter_code
_entity_poly.pdbx_strand_id
1 'polypeptide(L)'
;MSETYQIYAPNSIILQVDKGTNKIHLTPYTNIETGKYTEEYSKALLQAWQIMEEAKKQYKPLYLDPSLKTNPNHFKEFQSFRNLYLKDPIKKAIAPWTKKEKAYYESLQTKRERYQYLVIRSGLRSAVIDIPFDAIGGVDEKGRVINKEYEDIFYQVDRNKDTLKSEFFATEWGIAAGILGNPEYFASDLTGFTARYVQSTILYIQLNPKIDYRGILKIIEIYGKDYVGSFRTFKSGLRKNPLRQQQLTALAKSIKPDRFGMLPYIDEIMGVDWVMDLNMLYGYAIDGDGYNIEAYIKEIDEGKLLDPRDPKSTKQTRLEFRKRIKSIPHLRRYHLDFPNDWTQKKVDLYIDSMLLEAKIMAVTPPQGYPNAPTYYIPEYLDELYEAGKLDKLLNPTIPAIYRESFPQELRDKIEWYAKKHHIK
;
A
#
# COMPACT_ATOMS: atom_id res chain seq x y z
N MET A 1 -7.63 15.14 39.77
CA MET A 1 -7.62 14.95 38.30
C MET A 1 -7.41 13.47 38.07
N SER A 2 -8.25 12.79 37.30
CA SER A 2 -7.95 11.41 36.93
C SER A 2 -6.72 11.41 36.03
N GLU A 3 -5.83 10.43 36.20
CA GLU A 3 -4.68 10.32 35.33
C GLU A 3 -5.13 9.91 33.93
N THR A 4 -4.61 10.57 32.90
CA THR A 4 -4.90 10.25 31.50
C THR A 4 -3.65 9.77 30.76
N TYR A 5 -3.86 9.11 29.63
CA TYR A 5 -2.83 8.83 28.62
C TYR A 5 -3.36 9.17 27.22
N GLN A 6 -2.45 9.24 26.25
CA GLN A 6 -2.77 9.59 24.87
C GLN A 6 -2.74 8.36 23.97
N ILE A 7 -3.73 8.26 23.09
CA ILE A 7 -3.73 7.33 21.96
C ILE A 7 -3.87 8.10 20.65
N TYR A 8 -3.51 7.46 19.54
CA TYR A 8 -3.66 8.01 18.20
C TYR A 8 -4.71 7.20 17.45
N ALA A 9 -5.73 7.89 16.93
CA ALA A 9 -6.66 7.31 15.98
C ALA A 9 -5.95 7.00 14.64
N PRO A 10 -6.56 6.20 13.74
CA PRO A 10 -5.91 5.80 12.49
C PRO A 10 -5.39 6.95 11.63
N ASN A 11 -6.03 8.12 11.70
CA ASN A 11 -5.68 9.31 10.96
C ASN A 11 -4.86 10.34 11.76
N SER A 12 -4.11 9.89 12.77
CA SER A 12 -3.22 10.69 13.64
C SER A 12 -3.88 11.59 14.69
N ILE A 13 -5.21 11.66 14.74
CA ILE A 13 -5.91 12.47 15.74
C ILE A 13 -5.57 11.93 17.14
N ILE A 14 -5.11 12.82 18.01
CA ILE A 14 -4.76 12.50 19.41
C ILE A 14 -6.03 12.48 20.24
N LEU A 15 -6.21 11.40 21.01
CA LEU A 15 -7.33 11.22 21.92
C LEU A 15 -6.82 11.05 23.34
N GLN A 16 -7.51 11.67 24.31
CA GLN A 16 -7.22 11.50 25.74
C GLN A 16 -8.05 10.35 26.31
N VAL A 17 -7.40 9.48 27.07
CA VAL A 17 -8.02 8.31 27.67
C VAL A 17 -7.81 8.32 29.18
N ASP A 18 -8.87 8.11 29.93
CA ASP A 18 -8.82 7.95 31.39
C ASP A 18 -8.15 6.61 31.77
N LYS A 19 -7.11 6.63 32.61
CA LYS A 19 -6.35 5.42 32.97
C LYS A 19 -7.17 4.42 33.79
N GLY A 20 -8.11 4.87 34.60
CA GLY A 20 -8.88 3.99 35.50
C GLY A 20 -10.03 3.28 34.81
N THR A 21 -10.60 3.90 33.77
CA THR A 21 -11.82 3.43 33.12
C THR A 21 -11.65 3.10 31.64
N ASN A 22 -10.51 3.44 31.03
CA ASN A 22 -10.28 3.39 29.58
C ASN A 22 -11.33 4.15 28.76
N LYS A 23 -12.02 5.13 29.36
CA LYS A 23 -12.96 5.99 28.65
C LYS A 23 -12.21 7.03 27.84
N ILE A 24 -12.59 7.17 26.57
CA ILE A 24 -12.04 8.19 25.69
C ILE A 24 -12.83 9.48 25.85
N HIS A 25 -12.12 10.61 25.93
CA HIS A 25 -12.74 11.93 25.95
C HIS A 25 -13.10 12.35 24.53
N LEU A 26 -14.33 12.05 24.12
CA LEU A 26 -14.88 12.47 22.84
C LEU A 26 -15.58 13.83 22.97
N THR A 27 -15.40 14.67 21.95
CA THR A 27 -16.05 15.99 21.90
C THR A 27 -17.44 15.83 21.30
N PRO A 28 -18.51 16.33 21.94
CA PRO A 28 -19.84 16.29 21.36
C PRO A 28 -19.94 17.22 20.14
N TYR A 29 -20.85 16.91 19.22
CA TYR A 29 -21.22 17.86 18.17
C TYR A 29 -21.97 19.06 18.77
N THR A 30 -21.69 20.27 18.27
CA THR A 30 -22.39 21.49 18.71
C THR A 30 -23.89 21.36 18.46
N ASN A 31 -24.70 21.59 19.50
CA ASN A 31 -26.17 21.54 19.46
C ASN A 31 -26.77 20.19 19.03
N ILE A 32 -26.03 19.09 19.18
CA ILE A 32 -26.48 17.74 18.85
C ILE A 32 -26.30 16.85 20.07
N GLU A 33 -27.34 16.10 20.42
CA GLU A 33 -27.28 15.13 21.51
C GLU A 33 -26.37 13.96 21.14
N THR A 34 -25.47 13.58 22.04
CA THR A 34 -24.50 12.49 21.89
C THR A 34 -24.53 11.63 23.16
N GLY A 35 -23.71 10.57 23.27
CA GLY A 35 -23.69 9.70 24.45
C GLY A 35 -24.20 8.28 24.22
N LYS A 36 -25.10 8.07 23.25
CA LYS A 36 -25.75 6.76 23.01
C LYS A 36 -24.75 5.67 22.60
N TYR A 37 -23.71 6.03 21.86
CA TYR A 37 -22.76 5.10 21.23
C TYR A 37 -21.33 5.23 21.79
N THR A 38 -21.11 6.09 22.80
CA THR A 38 -19.77 6.46 23.30
C THR A 38 -18.96 5.24 23.76
N GLU A 39 -19.59 4.28 24.44
CA GLU A 39 -18.91 3.10 24.97
C GLU A 39 -18.43 2.18 23.85
N GLU A 40 -19.32 1.85 22.91
CA GLU A 40 -19.00 1.02 21.73
C GLU A 40 -17.90 1.68 20.90
N TYR A 41 -18.02 2.98 20.65
CA TYR A 41 -17.06 3.71 19.84
C TYR A 41 -15.69 3.84 20.52
N SER A 42 -15.66 4.09 21.84
CA SER A 42 -14.42 4.12 22.62
C SER A 42 -13.68 2.79 22.56
N LYS A 43 -14.40 1.66 22.67
CA LYS A 43 -13.82 0.32 22.53
C LYS A 43 -13.22 0.11 21.15
N ALA A 44 -13.92 0.51 20.09
CA ALA A 44 -13.42 0.40 18.72
C ALA A 44 -12.16 1.25 18.47
N LEU A 45 -12.11 2.47 19.01
CA LEU A 45 -10.95 3.36 18.91
C LEU A 45 -9.72 2.76 19.62
N LEU A 46 -9.89 2.20 20.81
CA LEU A 46 -8.82 1.48 21.52
C LEU A 46 -8.35 0.27 20.73
N GLN A 47 -9.26 -0.50 20.14
CA GLN A 47 -8.92 -1.64 19.29
C GLN A 47 -8.13 -1.19 18.05
N ALA A 48 -8.57 -0.14 17.36
CA ALA A 48 -7.86 0.41 16.20
C ALA A 48 -6.43 0.85 16.57
N TRP A 49 -6.28 1.55 17.71
CA TRP A 49 -4.98 1.96 18.23
C TRP A 49 -4.10 0.75 18.55
N GLN A 50 -4.62 -0.27 19.24
CA GLN A 50 -3.89 -1.50 19.57
C GLN A 50 -3.36 -2.21 18.31
N ILE A 51 -4.20 -2.38 17.30
CA ILE A 51 -3.83 -2.99 16.01
C ILE A 51 -2.62 -2.28 15.40
N MET A 52 -2.65 -0.94 15.36
CA MET A 52 -1.56 -0.16 14.78
C MET A 52 -0.30 -0.15 15.64
N GLU A 53 -0.42 -0.08 16.96
CA GLU A 53 0.73 -0.10 17.87
C GLU A 53 1.43 -1.45 17.90
N GLU A 54 0.69 -2.56 17.81
CA GLU A 54 1.27 -3.90 17.70
C GLU A 54 2.10 -4.04 16.42
N ALA A 55 1.59 -3.56 15.29
CA ALA A 55 2.34 -3.54 14.03
C ALA A 55 3.62 -2.69 14.13
N LYS A 56 3.54 -1.49 14.72
CA LYS A 56 4.71 -0.62 14.92
C LYS A 56 5.80 -1.26 15.78
N LYS A 57 5.42 -2.01 16.82
CA LYS A 57 6.37 -2.69 17.73
C LYS A 57 7.19 -3.77 17.04
N GLN A 58 6.70 -4.33 15.94
CA GLN A 58 7.42 -5.36 15.18
C GLN A 58 8.56 -4.77 14.35
N TYR A 59 8.47 -3.49 13.99
CA TYR A 59 9.45 -2.81 13.15
C TYR A 59 10.52 -2.06 13.96
N LYS A 60 11.78 -2.21 13.58
CA LYS A 60 12.91 -1.50 14.20
C LYS A 60 13.58 -0.57 13.18
N PRO A 61 13.36 0.76 13.26
CA PRO A 61 13.94 1.70 12.32
C PRO A 61 15.45 1.83 12.53
N LEU A 62 16.16 2.23 11.47
CA LEU A 62 17.58 2.56 11.53
C LEU A 62 17.83 3.94 10.92
N TYR A 63 17.81 4.96 11.79
CA TYR A 63 17.90 6.34 11.38
C TYR A 63 19.31 6.75 10.91
N LEU A 64 19.35 7.62 9.90
CA LEU A 64 20.55 8.35 9.54
C LEU A 64 20.85 9.41 10.61
N ASP A 65 22.12 9.49 11.04
CA ASP A 65 22.57 10.43 12.05
C ASP A 65 23.01 11.78 11.43
N PRO A 66 22.22 12.86 11.58
CA PRO A 66 22.54 14.15 10.97
C PRO A 66 23.85 14.78 11.49
N SER A 67 24.36 14.35 12.65
CA SER A 67 25.65 14.82 13.17
C SER A 67 26.83 14.39 12.28
N LEU A 68 26.66 13.31 11.50
CA LEU A 68 27.66 12.77 10.58
C LEU A 68 27.65 13.44 9.20
N LYS A 69 26.95 14.57 9.02
CA LYS A 69 26.87 15.29 7.73
C LYS A 69 28.23 15.71 7.13
N THR A 70 29.29 15.81 7.95
CA THR A 70 30.66 16.11 7.49
C THR A 70 31.39 14.88 6.95
N ASN A 71 30.91 13.66 7.25
CA ASN A 71 31.42 12.43 6.67
C ASN A 71 30.90 12.30 5.22
N PRO A 72 31.77 12.31 4.20
CA PRO A 72 31.34 12.30 2.80
C PRO A 72 30.51 11.08 2.41
N ASN A 73 30.81 9.90 2.97
CA ASN A 73 30.09 8.67 2.65
C ASN A 73 28.68 8.68 3.23
N HIS A 74 28.54 9.11 4.49
CA HIS A 74 27.25 9.24 5.15
C HIS A 74 26.36 10.25 4.43
N PHE A 75 26.90 11.44 4.14
CA PHE A 75 26.13 12.48 3.46
C PHE A 75 25.75 12.08 2.03
N LYS A 76 26.62 11.35 1.33
CA LYS A 76 26.32 10.79 0.00
C LYS A 76 25.21 9.73 0.05
N GLU A 77 25.15 8.89 1.09
CA GLU A 77 24.06 7.94 1.29
C GLU A 77 22.72 8.68 1.41
N PHE A 78 22.64 9.67 2.30
CA PHE A 78 21.47 10.55 2.44
C PHE A 78 21.08 11.21 1.10
N GLN A 79 22.03 11.88 0.44
CA GLN A 79 21.76 12.56 -0.82
C GLN A 79 21.30 11.60 -1.91
N SER A 80 21.89 10.41 -1.99
CA SER A 80 21.50 9.40 -2.98
C SER A 80 20.06 8.96 -2.76
N PHE A 81 19.68 8.68 -1.51
CA PHE A 81 18.31 8.33 -1.15
C PHE A 81 17.34 9.47 -1.47
N ARG A 82 17.62 10.69 -1.01
CA ARG A 82 16.79 11.87 -1.24
C ARG A 82 16.61 12.20 -2.72
N ASN A 83 17.67 12.05 -3.53
CA ASN A 83 17.66 12.38 -4.95
C ASN A 83 16.95 11.35 -5.84
N LEU A 84 16.63 10.14 -5.33
CA LEU A 84 15.80 9.17 -6.07
C LEU A 84 14.45 9.77 -6.46
N TYR A 85 13.87 10.58 -5.57
CA TYR A 85 12.54 11.17 -5.73
C TYR A 85 12.54 12.43 -6.61
N LEU A 86 13.69 12.89 -7.10
CA LEU A 86 13.74 14.01 -8.04
C LEU A 86 13.48 13.59 -9.49
N LYS A 87 13.41 12.29 -9.78
CA LYS A 87 13.31 11.73 -11.13
C LYS A 87 12.30 10.58 -11.13
N ASP A 88 11.80 10.24 -12.32
CA ASP A 88 11.04 9.00 -12.50
C ASP A 88 11.87 7.79 -12.04
N PRO A 89 11.24 6.71 -11.52
CA PRO A 89 11.97 5.55 -11.01
C PRO A 89 12.91 4.94 -12.05
N ILE A 90 14.15 4.69 -11.63
CA ILE A 90 15.13 4.04 -12.50
C ILE A 90 14.74 2.57 -12.63
N LYS A 91 14.58 2.11 -13.89
CA LYS A 91 14.22 0.72 -14.21
C LYS A 91 15.21 -0.25 -13.57
N LYS A 92 14.70 -1.29 -12.89
CA LYS A 92 15.47 -2.28 -12.10
C LYS A 92 16.23 -1.72 -10.89
N ALA A 93 15.98 -0.48 -10.45
CA ALA A 93 16.62 0.06 -9.26
C ALA A 93 15.74 -0.02 -8.01
N ILE A 94 14.42 -0.02 -8.18
CA ILE A 94 13.46 -0.10 -7.08
C ILE A 94 13.13 -1.57 -6.79
N ALA A 95 13.27 -1.98 -5.54
CA ALA A 95 13.04 -3.34 -5.07
C ALA A 95 13.57 -4.43 -6.04
N PRO A 96 14.84 -4.34 -6.49
CA PRO A 96 15.33 -5.12 -7.61
C PRO A 96 15.29 -6.62 -7.33
N TRP A 97 15.17 -7.41 -8.39
CA TRP A 97 15.31 -8.86 -8.30
C TRP A 97 16.79 -9.23 -8.26
N THR A 98 17.23 -9.89 -7.19
CA THR A 98 18.62 -10.34 -7.10
C THR A 98 18.86 -11.54 -8.01
N LYS A 99 20.12 -11.83 -8.36
CA LYS A 99 20.45 -13.03 -9.15
C LYS A 99 20.03 -14.32 -8.45
N LYS A 100 20.25 -14.39 -7.13
CA LYS A 100 19.85 -15.50 -6.27
C LYS A 100 18.33 -15.69 -6.27
N GLU A 101 17.62 -14.59 -6.13
CA GLU A 101 16.15 -14.57 -6.17
C GLU A 101 15.60 -15.12 -7.48
N LYS A 102 16.11 -14.63 -8.61
CA LYS A 102 15.71 -15.11 -9.94
C LYS A 102 15.99 -16.60 -10.09
N ALA A 103 17.19 -17.05 -9.68
CA ALA A 103 17.55 -18.46 -9.78
C ALA A 103 16.61 -19.36 -8.95
N TYR A 104 16.25 -18.94 -7.74
CA TYR A 104 15.27 -19.65 -6.91
C TYR A 104 13.87 -19.62 -7.54
N TYR A 105 13.38 -18.46 -7.98
CA TYR A 105 12.07 -18.35 -8.63
C TYR A 105 11.97 -19.23 -9.88
N GLU A 106 13.02 -19.26 -10.70
CA GLU A 106 13.03 -20.11 -11.88
C GLU A 106 13.03 -21.61 -11.56
N SER A 107 13.53 -22.00 -10.38
CA SER A 107 13.53 -23.38 -9.90
C SER A 107 12.15 -23.89 -9.50
N LEU A 108 11.16 -23.01 -9.30
CA LEU A 108 9.79 -23.37 -8.95
C LEU A 108 9.10 -24.08 -10.13
N GLN A 109 8.51 -25.24 -9.86
CA GLN A 109 8.07 -26.19 -10.88
C GLN A 109 6.58 -26.08 -11.20
N THR A 110 5.79 -25.51 -10.30
CA THR A 110 4.35 -25.40 -10.46
C THR A 110 3.89 -23.94 -10.59
N LYS A 111 2.76 -23.75 -11.27
CA LYS A 111 2.08 -22.44 -11.34
C LYS A 111 1.76 -21.91 -9.94
N ARG A 112 1.35 -22.79 -9.01
CA ARG A 112 1.00 -22.44 -7.63
C ARG A 112 2.20 -21.93 -6.83
N GLU A 113 3.34 -22.61 -6.88
CA GLU A 113 4.55 -22.15 -6.17
C GLU A 113 4.98 -20.76 -6.66
N ARG A 114 4.94 -20.54 -7.98
CA ARG A 114 5.27 -19.25 -8.59
C ARG A 114 4.24 -18.17 -8.25
N TYR A 115 2.95 -18.51 -8.21
CA TYR A 115 1.88 -17.64 -7.76
C TYR A 115 2.11 -17.19 -6.31
N GLN A 116 2.30 -18.16 -5.41
CA GLN A 116 2.58 -17.93 -4.00
C GLN A 116 3.79 -17.02 -3.82
N TYR A 117 4.88 -17.29 -4.55
CA TYR A 117 6.07 -16.47 -4.51
C TYR A 117 5.80 -15.02 -4.90
N LEU A 118 5.11 -14.78 -6.02
CA LEU A 118 4.81 -13.42 -6.49
C LEU A 118 3.91 -12.66 -5.52
N VAL A 119 2.91 -13.31 -4.92
CA VAL A 119 2.07 -12.71 -3.87
C VAL A 119 2.90 -12.35 -2.65
N ILE A 120 3.76 -13.24 -2.15
CA ILE A 120 4.63 -12.96 -1.00
C ILE A 120 5.57 -11.80 -1.32
N ARG A 121 6.22 -11.84 -2.48
CA ARG A 121 7.16 -10.80 -2.94
C ARG A 121 6.49 -9.44 -3.08
N SER A 122 5.22 -9.39 -3.48
CA SER A 122 4.46 -8.14 -3.61
C SER A 122 4.29 -7.37 -2.30
N GLY A 123 4.50 -8.04 -1.14
CA GLY A 123 4.23 -7.46 0.18
C GLY A 123 2.74 -7.29 0.49
N LEU A 124 1.84 -7.69 -0.41
CA LEU A 124 0.40 -7.61 -0.18
C LEU A 124 -0.04 -8.67 0.85
N ARG A 125 -0.92 -8.26 1.76
CA ARG A 125 -1.53 -9.07 2.82
C ARG A 125 -2.99 -8.68 2.94
N SER A 126 -3.84 -9.63 3.29
CA SER A 126 -5.25 -9.38 3.57
C SER A 126 -5.40 -8.57 4.86
N ALA A 127 -6.24 -7.52 4.83
CA ALA A 127 -6.59 -6.73 6.01
C ALA A 127 -7.87 -7.23 6.71
N VAL A 128 -8.58 -8.18 6.10
CA VAL A 128 -9.91 -8.64 6.57
C VAL A 128 -9.86 -9.99 7.28
N ILE A 129 -8.89 -10.83 6.92
CA ILE A 129 -8.64 -12.15 7.50
C ILE A 129 -7.15 -12.50 7.38
N ASP A 130 -6.60 -13.21 8.36
CA ASP A 130 -5.23 -13.71 8.27
C ASP A 130 -5.15 -14.88 7.28
N ILE A 131 -4.15 -14.86 6.40
CA ILE A 131 -3.95 -15.88 5.36
C ILE A 131 -2.54 -16.43 5.50
N PRO A 132 -2.40 -17.66 6.03
CA PRO A 132 -1.12 -18.37 6.06
C PRO A 132 -0.45 -18.46 4.68
N PHE A 133 0.89 -18.46 4.63
CA PHE A 133 1.59 -18.46 3.34
C PHE A 133 1.28 -19.69 2.49
N ASP A 134 1.17 -20.86 3.12
CA ASP A 134 0.78 -22.12 2.51
C ASP A 134 -0.69 -22.18 2.05
N ALA A 135 -1.56 -21.26 2.47
CA ALA A 135 -2.91 -21.11 1.92
C ALA A 135 -2.94 -20.31 0.61
N ILE A 136 -1.89 -19.55 0.29
CA ILE A 136 -1.83 -18.73 -0.93
C ILE A 136 -1.91 -19.60 -2.18
N GLY A 137 -2.73 -19.16 -3.16
CA GLY A 137 -3.00 -19.92 -4.38
C GLY A 137 -3.57 -21.32 -4.09
N GLY A 138 -4.32 -21.48 -3.01
CA GLY A 138 -4.87 -22.76 -2.56
C GLY A 138 -6.25 -23.10 -3.13
N VAL A 139 -6.71 -22.41 -4.19
CA VAL A 139 -7.80 -22.90 -5.05
C VAL A 139 -7.28 -23.43 -6.39
N ASP A 140 -7.96 -24.44 -6.93
CA ASP A 140 -7.73 -24.91 -8.29
C ASP A 140 -8.38 -24.01 -9.34
N GLU A 141 -8.21 -24.33 -10.62
CA GLU A 141 -8.77 -23.54 -11.74
C GLU A 141 -10.31 -23.50 -11.76
N LYS A 142 -10.98 -24.37 -10.99
CA LYS A 142 -12.45 -24.39 -10.82
C LYS A 142 -12.88 -23.69 -9.53
N GLY A 143 -11.96 -23.05 -8.80
CA GLY A 143 -12.22 -22.39 -7.53
C GLY A 143 -12.35 -23.35 -6.33
N ARG A 144 -11.98 -24.64 -6.49
CA ARG A 144 -12.09 -25.63 -5.40
C ARG A 144 -10.87 -25.59 -4.50
N VAL A 145 -11.09 -25.68 -3.20
CA VAL A 145 -10.03 -25.70 -2.18
C VAL A 145 -9.11 -26.90 -2.38
N ILE A 146 -7.80 -26.65 -2.46
CA ILE A 146 -6.75 -27.66 -2.61
C ILE A 146 -6.36 -28.23 -1.24
N ASN A 147 -6.23 -27.38 -0.22
CA ASN A 147 -5.89 -27.79 1.15
C ASN A 147 -7.09 -27.66 2.10
N LYS A 148 -7.62 -28.79 2.56
CA LYS A 148 -8.75 -28.86 3.49
C LYS A 148 -8.49 -28.16 4.83
N GLU A 149 -7.24 -28.07 5.26
CA GLU A 149 -6.88 -27.38 6.51
C GLU A 149 -7.30 -25.90 6.51
N TYR A 150 -7.33 -25.26 5.35
CA TYR A 150 -7.67 -23.84 5.21
C TYR A 150 -9.08 -23.61 4.65
N GLU A 151 -9.90 -24.65 4.56
CA GLU A 151 -11.22 -24.61 3.93
C GLU A 151 -12.13 -23.51 4.51
N ASP A 152 -12.09 -23.29 5.83
CA ASP A 152 -12.87 -22.23 6.48
C ASP A 152 -12.46 -20.82 6.02
N ILE A 153 -11.15 -20.55 5.87
CA ILE A 153 -10.64 -19.27 5.35
C ILE A 153 -11.19 -19.02 3.94
N PHE A 154 -11.15 -20.04 3.07
CA PHE A 154 -11.69 -19.92 1.71
C PHE A 154 -13.18 -19.61 1.72
N TYR A 155 -13.98 -20.34 2.50
CA TYR A 155 -15.42 -20.10 2.55
C TYR A 155 -15.79 -18.76 3.18
N GLN A 156 -15.04 -18.29 4.18
CA GLN A 156 -15.22 -16.94 4.71
C GLN A 156 -14.96 -15.88 3.65
N VAL A 157 -13.88 -16.00 2.88
CA VAL A 157 -13.55 -15.06 1.81
C VAL A 157 -14.57 -15.12 0.68
N ASP A 158 -14.95 -16.32 0.23
CA ASP A 158 -15.90 -16.51 -0.86
C ASP A 158 -17.28 -15.90 -0.57
N ARG A 159 -17.76 -16.02 0.68
CA ARG A 159 -19.03 -15.39 1.12
C ARG A 159 -18.98 -13.87 1.17
N ASN A 160 -17.79 -13.26 1.31
CA ASN A 160 -17.66 -11.83 1.57
C ASN A 160 -17.04 -11.03 0.41
N LYS A 161 -16.39 -11.67 -0.57
CA LYS A 161 -15.72 -11.00 -1.69
C LYS A 161 -16.63 -10.08 -2.51
N ASP A 162 -17.92 -10.37 -2.56
CA ASP A 162 -18.94 -9.56 -3.26
C ASP A 162 -19.85 -8.80 -2.28
N THR A 163 -19.34 -8.47 -1.09
CA THR A 163 -20.11 -7.77 -0.04
C THR A 163 -20.61 -6.40 -0.50
N LEU A 164 -21.85 -6.06 -0.17
CA LEU A 164 -22.47 -4.76 -0.44
C LEU A 164 -22.30 -3.77 0.73
N LYS A 165 -21.41 -4.08 1.69
CA LYS A 165 -21.19 -3.23 2.87
C LYS A 165 -20.61 -1.87 2.49
N SER A 166 -19.56 -1.86 1.67
CA SER A 166 -19.03 -0.69 0.95
C SER A 166 -17.99 -1.14 -0.09
N GLU A 167 -17.65 -0.27 -1.04
CA GLU A 167 -16.54 -0.48 -2.00
C GLU A 167 -15.21 -0.78 -1.29
N PHE A 168 -14.99 -0.15 -0.13
CA PHE A 168 -13.78 -0.34 0.67
C PHE A 168 -13.69 -1.75 1.24
N PHE A 169 -14.79 -2.31 1.74
CA PHE A 169 -14.85 -3.70 2.20
C PHE A 169 -14.78 -4.70 1.04
N ALA A 170 -15.50 -4.45 -0.05
CA ALA A 170 -15.46 -5.29 -1.24
C ALA A 170 -14.04 -5.40 -1.82
N THR A 171 -13.30 -4.30 -1.84
CA THR A 171 -11.90 -4.27 -2.27
C THR A 171 -11.01 -5.15 -1.40
N GLU A 172 -11.09 -5.04 -0.09
CA GLU A 172 -10.22 -5.81 0.81
C GLU A 172 -10.55 -7.30 0.84
N TRP A 173 -11.83 -7.67 0.76
CA TRP A 173 -12.22 -9.07 0.56
C TRP A 173 -11.84 -9.59 -0.83
N GLY A 174 -11.89 -8.75 -1.86
CA GLY A 174 -11.37 -9.05 -3.19
C GLY A 174 -9.86 -9.34 -3.17
N ILE A 175 -9.07 -8.52 -2.48
CA ILE A 175 -7.63 -8.78 -2.28
C ILE A 175 -7.40 -10.12 -1.58
N ALA A 176 -8.20 -10.46 -0.57
CA ALA A 176 -8.12 -11.78 0.08
C ALA A 176 -8.44 -12.92 -0.90
N ALA A 177 -9.48 -12.80 -1.71
CA ALA A 177 -9.83 -13.79 -2.75
C ALA A 177 -8.73 -13.91 -3.81
N GLY A 178 -8.12 -12.79 -4.19
CA GLY A 178 -6.92 -12.70 -5.00
C GLY A 178 -5.81 -13.55 -4.39
N ILE A 179 -5.36 -13.25 -3.18
CA ILE A 179 -4.28 -13.98 -2.48
C ILE A 179 -4.55 -15.49 -2.44
N LEU A 180 -5.79 -15.89 -2.21
CA LEU A 180 -6.20 -17.30 -2.15
C LEU A 180 -6.20 -18.03 -3.50
N GLY A 181 -6.09 -17.32 -4.62
CA GLY A 181 -5.89 -17.90 -5.95
C GLY A 181 -6.92 -17.48 -7.00
N ASN A 182 -7.77 -16.49 -6.73
CA ASN A 182 -8.68 -15.92 -7.71
C ASN A 182 -8.21 -14.52 -8.17
N PRO A 183 -7.21 -14.44 -9.06
CA PRO A 183 -6.53 -13.19 -9.38
C PRO A 183 -7.44 -12.12 -10.00
N GLU A 184 -8.60 -12.46 -10.56
CA GLU A 184 -9.59 -11.50 -11.06
C GLU A 184 -10.00 -10.47 -9.99
N TYR A 185 -10.02 -10.89 -8.73
CA TYR A 185 -10.43 -10.06 -7.59
C TYR A 185 -9.35 -9.08 -7.11
N PHE A 186 -8.12 -9.14 -7.63
CA PHE A 186 -7.12 -8.11 -7.37
C PHE A 186 -7.44 -6.76 -8.06
N ALA A 187 -8.24 -6.77 -9.13
CA ALA A 187 -8.73 -5.56 -9.79
C ALA A 187 -10.10 -5.15 -9.28
N SER A 188 -10.16 -4.66 -8.05
CA SER A 188 -11.37 -4.11 -7.44
C SER A 188 -11.45 -2.58 -7.60
N ASP A 189 -12.43 -1.96 -6.96
CA ASP A 189 -12.65 -0.52 -7.00
C ASP A 189 -11.53 0.31 -6.36
N LEU A 190 -11.48 1.58 -6.73
CA LEU A 190 -10.45 2.52 -6.31
C LEU A 190 -10.70 3.00 -4.87
N THR A 191 -9.75 2.75 -3.96
CA THR A 191 -9.74 3.23 -2.57
C THR A 191 -8.72 4.35 -2.38
N GLY A 192 -8.75 5.04 -1.23
CA GLY A 192 -7.77 6.08 -0.90
C GLY A 192 -6.34 5.56 -0.67
N PHE A 193 -6.15 4.25 -0.48
CA PHE A 193 -4.85 3.60 -0.35
C PHE A 193 -4.24 3.31 -1.72
N THR A 194 -3.84 4.38 -2.41
CA THR A 194 -3.45 4.35 -3.82
C THR A 194 -2.27 3.42 -4.11
N ALA A 195 -1.26 3.34 -3.24
CA ALA A 195 -0.12 2.44 -3.41
C ALA A 195 -0.54 0.96 -3.28
N ARG A 196 -1.47 0.66 -2.38
CA ARG A 196 -2.05 -0.68 -2.21
C ARG A 196 -2.85 -1.08 -3.44
N TYR A 197 -3.66 -0.17 -3.95
CA TYR A 197 -4.43 -0.36 -5.17
C TYR A 197 -3.54 -0.63 -6.40
N VAL A 198 -2.50 0.19 -6.60
CA VAL A 198 -1.53 -0.02 -7.69
C VAL A 198 -0.81 -1.35 -7.51
N GLN A 199 -0.35 -1.70 -6.30
CA GLN A 199 0.28 -3.00 -6.06
C GLN A 199 -0.66 -4.17 -6.40
N SER A 200 -1.92 -4.11 -5.98
CA SER A 200 -2.93 -5.12 -6.33
C SER A 200 -3.10 -5.24 -7.85
N THR A 201 -3.17 -4.10 -8.55
CA THR A 201 -3.27 -4.04 -10.01
C THR A 201 -2.04 -4.66 -10.70
N ILE A 202 -0.82 -4.34 -10.25
CA ILE A 202 0.39 -4.94 -10.81
C ILE A 202 0.41 -6.46 -10.57
N LEU A 203 0.01 -6.91 -9.38
CA LEU A 203 -0.05 -8.33 -9.06
C LEU A 203 -1.07 -9.05 -9.94
N TYR A 204 -2.21 -8.42 -10.24
CA TYR A 204 -3.17 -8.93 -11.22
C TYR A 204 -2.56 -9.07 -12.62
N ILE A 205 -1.81 -8.06 -13.09
CA ILE A 205 -1.06 -8.12 -14.37
C ILE A 205 -0.08 -9.30 -14.37
N GLN A 206 0.62 -9.55 -13.26
CA GLN A 206 1.58 -10.63 -13.14
C GLN A 206 0.92 -12.02 -13.19
N LEU A 207 -0.21 -12.17 -12.50
CA LEU A 207 -0.80 -13.48 -12.23
C LEU A 207 -1.88 -13.88 -13.24
N ASN A 208 -2.50 -12.91 -13.91
CA ASN A 208 -3.56 -13.15 -14.89
C ASN A 208 -3.44 -12.23 -16.12
N PRO A 209 -2.35 -12.36 -16.90
CA PRO A 209 -2.11 -11.56 -18.10
C PRO A 209 -3.09 -11.95 -19.24
N LYS A 210 -4.32 -11.43 -19.19
CA LYS A 210 -5.34 -11.66 -20.22
C LYS A 210 -4.92 -11.06 -21.57
N ILE A 211 -4.77 -11.94 -22.57
CA ILE A 211 -4.52 -11.58 -23.97
C ILE A 211 -5.84 -11.51 -24.72
N ASP A 212 -6.10 -10.43 -25.44
CA ASP A 212 -7.28 -10.29 -26.29
C ASP A 212 -7.11 -10.96 -27.67
N TYR A 213 -8.17 -10.94 -28.50
CA TYR A 213 -8.15 -11.52 -29.85
C TYR A 213 -7.12 -10.89 -30.81
N ARG A 214 -6.56 -9.73 -30.47
CA ARG A 214 -5.52 -9.03 -31.24
C ARG A 214 -4.10 -9.40 -30.78
N GLY A 215 -3.98 -10.29 -29.80
CA GLY A 215 -2.71 -10.65 -29.18
C GLY A 215 -2.18 -9.58 -28.23
N ILE A 216 -3.01 -8.63 -27.79
CA ILE A 216 -2.64 -7.53 -26.89
C ILE A 216 -2.94 -7.92 -25.46
N LEU A 217 -2.00 -7.65 -24.56
CA LEU A 217 -2.24 -7.74 -23.13
C LEU A 217 -3.08 -6.57 -22.64
N LYS A 218 -4.39 -6.80 -22.65
CA LYS A 218 -5.43 -5.79 -22.40
C LYS A 218 -5.18 -5.02 -21.10
N ILE A 219 -4.71 -5.71 -20.07
CA ILE A 219 -4.51 -5.11 -18.77
C ILE A 219 -3.31 -4.14 -18.71
N ILE A 220 -2.21 -4.42 -19.41
CA ILE A 220 -1.07 -3.49 -19.50
C ILE A 220 -1.47 -2.27 -20.35
N GLU A 221 -2.25 -2.50 -21.41
CA GLU A 221 -2.81 -1.41 -22.20
C GLU A 221 -3.74 -0.53 -21.37
N ILE A 222 -4.63 -1.12 -20.56
CA ILE A 222 -5.49 -0.41 -19.61
C ILE A 222 -4.66 0.35 -18.58
N TYR A 223 -3.63 -0.27 -17.99
CA TYR A 223 -2.74 0.41 -17.04
C TYR A 223 -2.10 1.65 -17.69
N GLY A 224 -1.59 1.52 -18.92
CA GLY A 224 -1.03 2.64 -19.67
C GLY A 224 -2.05 3.74 -20.00
N LYS A 225 -3.23 3.38 -20.52
CA LYS A 225 -4.23 4.35 -20.99
C LYS A 225 -5.05 4.97 -19.86
N ASP A 226 -5.46 4.16 -18.89
CA ASP A 226 -6.44 4.57 -17.89
C ASP A 226 -5.75 5.11 -16.64
N TYR A 227 -4.64 4.50 -16.20
CA TYR A 227 -3.99 4.83 -14.93
C TYR A 227 -2.89 5.88 -15.12
N VAL A 228 -2.10 5.76 -16.20
CA VAL A 228 -0.99 6.68 -16.50
C VAL A 228 -1.39 7.76 -17.52
N GLY A 229 -2.40 7.48 -18.37
CA GLY A 229 -2.73 8.30 -19.52
C GLY A 229 -3.98 9.18 -19.39
N SER A 230 -4.90 8.89 -18.47
CA SER A 230 -6.23 9.53 -18.46
C SER A 230 -6.90 9.60 -17.08
N PHE A 231 -8.22 9.82 -17.09
CA PHE A 231 -9.09 10.12 -15.95
C PHE A 231 -8.92 9.16 -14.76
N ARG A 232 -8.57 7.88 -14.89
CA ARG A 232 -8.38 7.03 -13.68
C ARG A 232 -7.10 7.35 -12.88
N THR A 233 -6.29 8.30 -13.34
CA THR A 233 -5.22 8.90 -12.53
C THR A 233 -5.77 9.43 -11.19
N PHE A 234 -7.02 9.96 -11.16
CA PHE A 234 -7.64 10.63 -9.99
C PHE A 234 -7.66 9.81 -8.69
N LYS A 235 -7.68 8.48 -8.75
CA LYS A 235 -7.69 7.63 -7.55
C LYS A 235 -6.55 6.61 -7.47
N SER A 236 -5.69 6.53 -8.48
CA SER A 236 -4.52 5.64 -8.46
C SER A 236 -3.26 6.31 -7.90
N GLY A 237 -3.30 7.63 -7.69
CA GLY A 237 -2.15 8.38 -7.18
C GLY A 237 -0.97 8.45 -8.15
N LEU A 238 -1.11 7.96 -9.39
CA LEU A 238 -0.06 8.05 -10.41
C LEU A 238 0.03 9.47 -11.00
N ARG A 239 1.09 9.75 -11.76
CA ARG A 239 1.22 11.00 -12.52
C ARG A 239 0.85 10.74 -13.97
N LYS A 240 0.12 11.68 -14.58
CA LYS A 240 -0.11 11.69 -16.03
C LYS A 240 1.23 11.77 -16.78
N ASN A 241 1.56 10.74 -17.55
CA ASN A 241 2.83 10.66 -18.28
C ASN A 241 2.64 10.07 -19.69
N PRO A 242 2.50 10.91 -20.73
CA PRO A 242 2.27 10.46 -22.10
C PRO A 242 3.37 9.55 -22.66
N LEU A 243 4.63 9.83 -22.34
CA LEU A 243 5.76 8.99 -22.77
C LEU A 243 5.64 7.58 -22.16
N ARG A 244 5.34 7.52 -20.86
CA ARG A 244 5.14 6.26 -20.14
C ARG A 244 3.95 5.47 -20.69
N GLN A 245 2.84 6.15 -20.97
CA GLN A 245 1.67 5.55 -21.63
C GLN A 245 2.03 4.91 -22.97
N GLN A 246 2.82 5.59 -23.81
CA GLN A 246 3.26 5.04 -25.11
C GLN A 246 4.14 3.80 -24.93
N GLN A 247 5.09 3.83 -23.98
CA GLN A 247 5.94 2.69 -23.65
C GLN A 247 5.13 1.46 -23.21
N LEU A 248 4.14 1.65 -22.33
CA LEU A 248 3.26 0.58 -21.85
C LEU A 248 2.36 0.02 -22.98
N THR A 249 1.84 0.91 -23.84
CA THR A 249 1.05 0.51 -25.01
C THR A 249 1.88 -0.32 -26.00
N ALA A 250 3.14 0.03 -26.21
CA ALA A 250 4.06 -0.74 -27.04
C ALA A 250 4.40 -2.10 -26.40
N LEU A 251 4.68 -2.11 -25.09
CA LEU A 251 4.98 -3.33 -24.34
C LEU A 251 3.81 -4.33 -24.37
N ALA A 252 2.58 -3.85 -24.21
CA ALA A 252 1.37 -4.69 -24.22
C ALA A 252 1.21 -5.50 -25.52
N LYS A 253 1.80 -5.06 -26.63
CA LYS A 253 1.75 -5.75 -27.93
C LYS A 253 2.83 -6.81 -28.10
N SER A 254 3.95 -6.70 -27.36
CA SER A 254 5.14 -7.53 -27.56
C SER A 254 5.39 -8.54 -26.45
N ILE A 255 5.04 -8.21 -25.21
CA ILE A 255 5.32 -9.08 -24.06
C ILE A 255 4.43 -10.34 -24.10
N LYS A 256 5.00 -11.47 -23.68
CA LYS A 256 4.33 -12.77 -23.66
C LYS A 256 4.41 -13.40 -22.26
N PRO A 257 3.35 -14.07 -21.79
CA PRO A 257 3.40 -14.85 -20.57
C PRO A 257 4.46 -15.95 -20.64
N ASP A 258 4.96 -16.36 -19.48
CA ASP A 258 5.82 -17.53 -19.33
C ASP A 258 5.05 -18.84 -19.57
N ARG A 259 5.74 -19.97 -19.43
CA ARG A 259 5.13 -21.31 -19.62
C ARG A 259 3.97 -21.62 -18.65
N PHE A 260 3.82 -20.86 -17.58
CA PHE A 260 2.73 -21.00 -16.61
C PHE A 260 1.61 -19.96 -16.81
N GLY A 261 1.71 -19.15 -17.88
CA GLY A 261 0.75 -18.11 -18.17
C GLY A 261 0.88 -16.88 -17.28
N MET A 262 2.04 -16.63 -16.66
CA MET A 262 2.29 -15.47 -15.79
C MET A 262 3.31 -14.49 -16.41
N LEU A 263 3.39 -13.28 -15.87
CA LEU A 263 4.39 -12.26 -16.23
C LEU A 263 5.32 -11.97 -15.05
N PRO A 264 6.24 -12.89 -14.69
CA PRO A 264 7.25 -12.58 -13.69
C PRO A 264 8.12 -11.40 -14.14
N TYR A 265 8.70 -10.70 -13.16
CA TYR A 265 9.57 -9.55 -13.40
C TYR A 265 8.91 -8.36 -14.12
N ILE A 266 7.58 -8.27 -14.17
CA ILE A 266 6.91 -7.15 -14.85
C ILE A 266 7.38 -5.80 -14.30
N ASP A 267 7.70 -5.72 -13.01
CA ASP A 267 8.26 -4.56 -12.33
C ASP A 267 9.64 -4.16 -12.87
N GLU A 268 10.45 -5.11 -13.33
CA GLU A 268 11.70 -4.81 -14.03
C GLU A 268 11.51 -4.59 -15.54
N ILE A 269 10.57 -5.28 -16.17
CA ILE A 269 10.33 -5.25 -17.62
C ILE A 269 9.60 -3.97 -18.02
N MET A 270 8.49 -3.69 -17.35
CA MET A 270 7.73 -2.48 -17.52
C MET A 270 8.37 -1.33 -16.72
N GLY A 271 8.99 -1.58 -15.56
CA GLY A 271 9.40 -0.53 -14.62
C GLY A 271 8.28 -0.20 -13.63
N VAL A 272 8.60 0.51 -12.55
CA VAL A 272 7.61 0.99 -11.57
C VAL A 272 7.39 2.49 -11.72
N ASP A 273 6.28 2.98 -11.18
CA ASP A 273 5.91 4.40 -11.16
C ASP A 273 5.80 4.87 -9.71
N TRP A 274 6.24 6.10 -9.42
CA TRP A 274 6.07 6.68 -8.08
C TRP A 274 4.59 6.93 -7.79
N VAL A 275 4.07 6.38 -6.70
CA VAL A 275 2.65 6.49 -6.31
C VAL A 275 2.48 7.54 -5.22
N MET A 276 1.62 8.53 -5.44
CA MET A 276 1.23 9.47 -4.40
C MET A 276 0.14 8.83 -3.54
N ASP A 277 0.53 8.39 -2.35
CA ASP A 277 -0.37 7.84 -1.35
C ASP A 277 -0.32 8.71 -0.10
N LEU A 278 -1.40 9.45 0.16
CA LEU A 278 -1.49 10.36 1.28
C LEU A 278 -1.50 9.61 2.61
N ASN A 279 -1.97 8.36 2.65
CA ASN A 279 -1.98 7.57 3.86
C ASN A 279 -0.55 7.15 4.27
N MET A 280 0.31 6.89 3.27
CA MET A 280 1.70 6.49 3.49
C MET A 280 2.67 7.66 3.67
N LEU A 281 2.36 8.83 3.13
CA LEU A 281 3.20 10.02 3.28
C LEU A 281 3.33 10.47 4.74
N TYR A 282 2.30 10.24 5.56
CA TYR A 282 2.26 10.62 6.97
C TYR A 282 2.30 9.44 7.94
N GLY A 283 2.19 8.20 7.45
CA GLY A 283 2.16 7.00 8.29
C GLY A 283 0.82 6.81 9.03
N TYR A 284 -0.27 7.37 8.49
CA TYR A 284 -1.61 7.36 9.08
C TYR A 284 -2.65 7.33 7.97
N ALA A 285 -3.82 6.73 8.21
CA ALA A 285 -4.94 6.69 7.27
C ALA A 285 -5.67 8.05 7.17
N ILE A 286 -4.99 9.08 6.65
CA ILE A 286 -5.51 10.45 6.58
C ILE A 286 -6.51 10.68 5.44
N ASP A 287 -6.50 9.81 4.43
CA ASP A 287 -7.28 9.91 3.21
C ASP A 287 -7.77 8.51 2.78
N GLY A 288 -8.31 7.73 3.71
CA GLY A 288 -8.73 6.35 3.45
C GLY A 288 -9.83 6.23 2.38
N ASP A 289 -10.66 7.26 2.24
CA ASP A 289 -11.72 7.35 1.24
C ASP A 289 -11.28 8.04 -0.08
N GLY A 290 -10.09 8.64 -0.11
CA GLY A 290 -9.47 9.20 -1.32
C GLY A 290 -9.98 10.57 -1.74
N TYR A 291 -10.76 11.28 -0.90
CA TYR A 291 -11.29 12.60 -1.27
C TYR A 291 -10.20 13.65 -1.46
N ASN A 292 -9.14 13.62 -0.65
CA ASN A 292 -8.09 14.63 -0.72
C ASN A 292 -7.22 14.42 -1.95
N ILE A 293 -6.80 13.19 -2.25
CA ILE A 293 -6.01 12.91 -3.45
C ILE A 293 -6.77 13.28 -4.73
N GLU A 294 -8.08 13.02 -4.78
CA GLU A 294 -8.93 13.42 -5.90
C GLU A 294 -8.95 14.94 -6.08
N ALA A 295 -9.12 15.69 -5.00
CA ALA A 295 -9.11 17.15 -5.03
C ALA A 295 -7.76 17.72 -5.53
N TYR A 296 -6.63 17.13 -5.10
CA TYR A 296 -5.31 17.59 -5.51
C TYR A 296 -5.03 17.30 -6.97
N ILE A 297 -5.42 16.14 -7.49
CA ILE A 297 -5.25 15.81 -8.90
C ILE A 297 -6.12 16.73 -9.77
N LYS A 298 -7.34 17.06 -9.32
CA LYS A 298 -8.18 18.06 -10.01
C LYS A 298 -7.49 19.43 -10.09
N GLU A 299 -6.89 19.90 -9.00
CA GLU A 299 -6.12 21.16 -9.01
C GLU A 299 -4.90 21.12 -9.94
N ILE A 300 -4.27 19.95 -10.08
CA ILE A 300 -3.17 19.73 -11.04
C ILE A 300 -3.68 19.83 -12.48
N ASP A 301 -4.79 19.16 -12.79
CA ASP A 301 -5.38 19.19 -14.13
C ASP A 301 -5.90 20.57 -14.53
N GLU A 302 -6.39 21.35 -13.55
CA GLU A 302 -6.79 22.75 -13.74
C GLU A 302 -5.57 23.71 -13.83
N GLY A 303 -4.35 23.21 -13.65
CA GLY A 303 -3.12 24.02 -13.68
C GLY A 303 -2.90 24.92 -12.46
N LYS A 304 -3.68 24.74 -11.40
CA LYS A 304 -3.56 25.49 -10.12
C LYS A 304 -2.39 24.99 -9.28
N LEU A 305 -2.00 23.74 -9.47
CA LEU A 305 -0.94 23.07 -8.74
C LEU A 305 -0.05 22.29 -9.71
N LEU A 306 1.26 22.23 -9.46
CA LEU A 306 2.16 21.41 -10.25
C LEU A 306 2.43 20.08 -9.52
N ASP A 307 2.26 18.96 -10.22
CA ASP A 307 2.63 17.65 -9.67
C ASP A 307 4.12 17.66 -9.28
N PRO A 308 4.47 17.26 -8.04
CA PRO A 308 5.84 17.33 -7.55
C PRO A 308 6.78 16.35 -8.27
N ARG A 309 6.24 15.38 -9.02
CA ARG A 309 6.98 14.43 -9.85
C ARG A 309 7.12 14.91 -11.30
N ASP A 310 6.53 16.05 -11.67
CA ASP A 310 6.68 16.60 -13.01
C ASP A 310 8.14 17.01 -13.26
N PRO A 311 8.74 16.72 -14.43
CA PRO A 311 10.10 17.15 -14.77
C PRO A 311 10.34 18.66 -14.68
N LYS A 312 9.30 19.49 -14.78
CA LYS A 312 9.38 20.94 -14.61
C LYS A 312 9.35 21.38 -13.14
N SER A 313 9.12 20.45 -12.22
CA SER A 313 9.01 20.74 -10.80
C SER A 313 10.34 21.25 -10.22
N THR A 314 10.27 22.41 -9.58
CA THR A 314 11.38 23.01 -8.83
C THR A 314 11.17 22.83 -7.32
N LYS A 315 12.21 23.09 -6.53
CA LYS A 315 12.10 23.12 -5.05
C LYS A 315 10.91 23.99 -4.59
N GLN A 316 10.75 25.16 -5.20
CA GLN A 316 9.68 26.10 -4.86
C GLN A 316 8.29 25.48 -5.11
N THR A 317 8.05 24.92 -6.30
CA THR A 317 6.76 24.30 -6.63
C THR A 317 6.46 23.06 -5.77
N ARG A 318 7.48 22.30 -5.34
CA ARG A 318 7.29 21.17 -4.42
C ARG A 318 6.93 21.63 -3.01
N LEU A 319 7.49 22.75 -2.54
CA LEU A 319 7.12 23.35 -1.26
C LEU A 319 5.69 23.90 -1.29
N GLU A 320 5.25 24.48 -2.41
CA GLU A 320 3.87 24.91 -2.63
C GLU A 320 2.91 23.71 -2.60
N PHE A 321 3.24 22.64 -3.32
CA PHE A 321 2.50 21.37 -3.26
C PHE A 321 2.42 20.83 -1.83
N ARG A 322 3.56 20.75 -1.12
CA ARG A 322 3.63 20.30 0.28
C ARG A 322 2.75 21.15 1.19
N LYS A 323 2.73 22.48 1.02
CA LYS A 323 1.87 23.39 1.78
C LYS A 323 0.39 23.12 1.50
N ARG A 324 0.02 22.88 0.24
CA ARG A 324 -1.36 22.57 -0.16
C ARG A 324 -1.87 21.27 0.46
N ILE A 325 -1.07 20.21 0.44
CA ILE A 325 -1.49 18.91 0.98
C ILE A 325 -1.54 18.87 2.51
N LYS A 326 -0.78 19.74 3.20
CA LYS A 326 -0.87 19.89 4.67
C LYS A 326 -2.23 20.42 5.13
N SER A 327 -3.02 21.04 4.25
CA SER A 327 -4.30 21.62 4.65
C SER A 327 -5.45 20.62 4.76
N ILE A 328 -5.24 19.35 4.37
CA ILE A 328 -6.17 18.20 4.42
C ILE A 328 -7.65 18.64 4.59
N PRO A 329 -8.30 19.13 3.51
CA PRO A 329 -9.65 19.69 3.61
C PRO A 329 -10.68 18.68 4.14
N HIS A 330 -10.47 17.39 3.88
CA HIS A 330 -11.35 16.31 4.32
C HIS A 330 -10.61 15.36 5.26
N LEU A 331 -10.79 15.54 6.56
CA LEU A 331 -10.26 14.63 7.58
C LEU A 331 -11.42 14.03 8.39
N ARG A 332 -11.44 12.71 8.52
CA ARG A 332 -12.41 12.01 9.38
C ARG A 332 -12.27 12.49 10.82
N ARG A 333 -13.38 12.88 11.45
CA ARG A 333 -13.36 13.51 12.78
C ARG A 333 -13.47 12.49 13.90
N TYR A 334 -12.45 11.62 14.04
CA TYR A 334 -12.48 10.52 15.02
C TYR A 334 -12.54 10.96 16.49
N HIS A 335 -12.27 12.24 16.79
CA HIS A 335 -12.43 12.82 18.13
C HIS A 335 -13.86 13.22 18.49
N LEU A 336 -14.80 13.22 17.54
CA LEU A 336 -16.20 13.56 17.81
C LEU A 336 -17.01 12.32 18.19
N ASP A 337 -17.92 12.46 19.14
CA ASP A 337 -18.87 11.41 19.47
C ASP A 337 -20.02 11.35 18.46
N PHE A 338 -20.67 10.20 18.31
CA PHE A 338 -21.76 10.05 17.36
C PHE A 338 -23.04 10.74 17.83
N PRO A 339 -23.77 11.42 16.91
CA PRO A 339 -25.12 11.89 17.17
C PRO A 339 -26.07 10.75 17.58
N ASN A 340 -26.91 10.98 18.60
CA ASN A 340 -27.87 9.98 19.10
C ASN A 340 -28.93 9.58 18.05
N ASP A 341 -29.17 10.45 17.06
CA ASP A 341 -30.10 10.23 15.95
C ASP A 341 -29.55 9.35 14.82
N TRP A 342 -28.25 9.03 14.83
CA TRP A 342 -27.70 8.06 13.88
C TRP A 342 -28.31 6.67 14.11
N THR A 343 -28.55 5.94 13.03
CA THR A 343 -28.95 4.53 13.10
C THR A 343 -27.75 3.66 13.49
N GLN A 344 -28.00 2.52 14.15
CA GLN A 344 -26.93 1.57 14.49
C GLN A 344 -26.13 1.17 13.24
N LYS A 345 -26.80 0.87 12.12
CA LYS A 345 -26.14 0.52 10.85
C LYS A 345 -25.12 1.57 10.38
N LYS A 346 -25.39 2.86 10.59
CA LYS A 346 -24.48 3.95 10.21
C LYS A 346 -23.27 4.01 11.16
N VAL A 347 -23.51 3.82 12.46
CA VAL A 347 -22.46 3.72 13.48
C VAL A 347 -21.55 2.53 13.20
N ASP A 348 -22.13 1.35 12.98
CA ASP A 348 -21.40 0.11 12.65
C ASP A 348 -20.51 0.31 11.42
N LEU A 349 -21.06 0.84 10.32
CA LEU A 349 -20.28 1.07 9.10
C LEU A 349 -19.12 2.05 9.32
N TYR A 350 -19.32 3.09 10.14
CA TYR A 350 -18.27 4.05 10.47
C TYR A 350 -17.15 3.40 11.29
N ILE A 351 -17.53 2.69 12.36
CA ILE A 351 -16.61 1.94 13.24
C ILE A 351 -15.83 0.90 12.43
N ASP A 352 -16.53 0.12 11.63
CA ASP A 352 -15.94 -0.94 10.81
C ASP A 352 -14.96 -0.36 9.80
N SER A 353 -15.29 0.76 9.15
CA SER A 353 -14.39 1.42 8.20
C SER A 353 -13.11 1.92 8.88
N MET A 354 -13.23 2.50 10.08
CA MET A 354 -12.09 2.93 10.89
C MET A 354 -11.20 1.75 11.30
N LEU A 355 -11.82 0.63 11.72
CA LEU A 355 -11.08 -0.59 12.05
C LEU A 355 -10.39 -1.17 10.81
N LEU A 356 -11.02 -1.11 9.64
CA LEU A 356 -10.41 -1.55 8.39
C LEU A 356 -9.21 -0.67 8.00
N GLU A 357 -9.30 0.65 8.14
CA GLU A 357 -8.16 1.57 7.98
C GLU A 357 -7.00 1.18 8.89
N ALA A 358 -7.25 0.92 10.17
CA ALA A 358 -6.24 0.48 11.12
C ALA A 358 -5.58 -0.85 10.70
N LYS A 359 -6.38 -1.82 10.24
CA LYS A 359 -5.88 -3.12 9.76
C LYS A 359 -5.05 -2.96 8.49
N ILE A 360 -5.47 -2.14 7.53
CA ILE A 360 -4.68 -1.87 6.31
C ILE A 360 -3.35 -1.22 6.68
N MET A 361 -3.35 -0.24 7.59
CA MET A 361 -2.11 0.38 8.07
C MET A 361 -1.19 -0.64 8.74
N ALA A 362 -1.74 -1.56 9.55
CA ALA A 362 -0.97 -2.59 10.23
C ALA A 362 -0.37 -3.63 9.27
N VAL A 363 -1.06 -4.01 8.21
CA VAL A 363 -0.56 -5.01 7.24
C VAL A 363 0.25 -4.39 6.09
N THR A 364 0.31 -3.06 5.99
CA THR A 364 1.09 -2.38 4.96
C THR A 364 2.58 -2.44 5.32
N PRO A 365 3.46 -2.90 4.41
CA PRO A 365 4.89 -2.95 4.68
C PRO A 365 5.45 -1.57 5.06
N PRO A 366 6.35 -1.45 6.05
CA PRO A 366 6.97 -0.17 6.40
C PRO A 366 7.66 0.50 5.20
N GLN A 367 8.34 -0.29 4.37
CA GLN A 367 8.99 0.15 3.13
C GLN A 367 8.04 0.45 1.95
N GLY A 368 6.73 0.30 2.15
CA GLY A 368 5.74 0.28 1.08
C GLY A 368 5.88 -0.92 0.15
N TYR A 369 5.05 -0.93 -0.89
CA TYR A 369 4.96 -2.05 -1.82
C TYR A 369 6.07 -2.03 -2.88
N PRO A 370 6.77 -3.14 -3.13
CA PRO A 370 7.85 -3.23 -4.13
C PRO A 370 7.49 -2.74 -5.53
N ASN A 371 6.28 -3.07 -6.01
CA ASN A 371 5.86 -2.73 -7.38
C ASN A 371 5.07 -1.41 -7.46
N ALA A 372 4.79 -0.79 -6.31
CA ALA A 372 4.03 0.45 -6.20
C ALA A 372 4.69 1.36 -5.14
N PRO A 373 5.92 1.82 -5.40
CA PRO A 373 6.68 2.58 -4.42
C PRO A 373 6.05 3.95 -4.16
N THR A 374 5.84 4.29 -2.90
CA THR A 374 5.31 5.61 -2.50
C THR A 374 6.27 6.73 -2.86
N TYR A 375 5.74 7.81 -3.42
CA TYR A 375 6.46 9.05 -3.65
C TYR A 375 6.62 9.85 -2.35
N TYR A 376 7.85 10.22 -2.03
CA TYR A 376 8.14 11.19 -0.97
C TYR A 376 8.63 12.50 -1.57
N ILE A 377 8.09 13.62 -1.09
CA ILE A 377 8.59 14.94 -1.46
C ILE A 377 10.04 15.04 -0.95
N PRO A 378 11.05 15.31 -1.79
CA PRO A 378 12.45 15.33 -1.36
C PRO A 378 12.72 16.26 -0.18
N GLU A 379 12.07 17.42 -0.15
CA GLU A 379 12.17 18.39 0.95
C GLU A 379 11.60 17.86 2.28
N TYR A 380 10.69 16.88 2.25
CA TYR A 380 10.28 16.17 3.47
C TYR A 380 11.39 15.29 4.03
N LEU A 381 12.14 14.63 3.14
CA LEU A 381 13.26 13.77 3.55
C LEU A 381 14.40 14.60 4.15
N ASP A 382 14.59 15.83 3.65
CA ASP A 382 15.49 16.82 4.24
C ASP A 382 15.09 17.09 5.71
N GLU A 383 13.80 17.39 5.98
CA GLU A 383 13.28 17.62 7.33
C GLU A 383 13.44 16.38 8.25
N LEU A 384 13.17 15.18 7.72
CA LEU A 384 13.34 13.94 8.49
C LEU A 384 14.82 13.68 8.83
N TYR A 385 15.73 13.94 7.90
CA TYR A 385 17.17 13.77 8.13
C TYR A 385 17.66 14.74 9.20
N GLU A 386 17.33 16.03 9.08
CA GLU A 386 17.68 17.06 10.05
C GLU A 386 17.15 16.75 11.47
N ALA A 387 15.95 16.15 11.54
CA ALA A 387 15.35 15.73 12.80
C ALA A 387 15.90 14.41 13.38
N GLY A 388 16.82 13.73 12.69
CA GLY A 388 17.31 12.40 13.08
C GLY A 388 16.24 11.30 12.99
N LYS A 389 15.27 11.46 12.09
CA LYS A 389 14.11 10.58 11.89
C LYS A 389 14.04 9.96 10.49
N LEU A 390 15.00 10.23 9.61
CA LEU A 390 15.05 9.59 8.30
C LEU A 390 15.56 8.16 8.43
N ASP A 391 14.65 7.22 8.34
CA ASP A 391 14.94 5.79 8.44
C ASP A 391 15.51 5.25 7.12
N LYS A 392 16.76 4.77 7.17
CA LYS A 392 17.45 4.27 5.98
C LYS A 392 16.91 2.94 5.49
N LEU A 393 16.19 2.19 6.33
CA LEU A 393 15.57 0.92 5.94
C LEU A 393 14.36 1.13 5.03
N LEU A 394 13.83 2.37 4.93
CA LEU A 394 12.77 2.75 4.01
C LEU A 394 13.30 3.05 2.59
N ASN A 395 14.60 2.87 2.33
CA ASN A 395 15.17 3.09 1.02
C ASN A 395 14.55 2.13 -0.02
N PRO A 396 13.86 2.65 -1.05
CA PRO A 396 13.12 1.81 -1.98
C PRO A 396 14.02 0.95 -2.87
N THR A 397 15.33 1.19 -2.90
CA THR A 397 16.29 0.38 -3.66
C THR A 397 16.69 -0.92 -2.96
N ILE A 398 16.29 -1.11 -1.71
CA ILE A 398 16.49 -2.38 -1.00
C ILE A 398 15.75 -3.49 -1.75
N PRO A 399 16.44 -4.57 -2.18
CA PRO A 399 15.81 -5.72 -2.84
C PRO A 399 14.63 -6.26 -2.06
N ALA A 400 13.56 -6.69 -2.76
CA ALA A 400 12.32 -7.14 -2.12
C ALA A 400 12.57 -8.22 -1.05
N ILE A 401 13.50 -9.16 -1.32
CA ILE A 401 13.84 -10.25 -0.41
C ILE A 401 14.50 -9.80 0.90
N TYR A 402 15.05 -8.59 0.96
CA TYR A 402 15.70 -8.01 2.15
C TYR A 402 14.85 -6.97 2.86
N ARG A 403 13.60 -6.77 2.42
CA ARG A 403 12.63 -5.92 3.10
C ARG A 403 12.07 -6.62 4.34
N GLU A 404 11.50 -5.83 5.25
CA GLU A 404 11.03 -6.29 6.56
C GLU A 404 9.92 -7.34 6.43
N SER A 405 8.96 -7.09 5.54
CA SER A 405 7.79 -7.96 5.37
C SER A 405 8.08 -9.27 4.62
N PHE A 406 9.32 -9.45 4.13
CA PHE A 406 9.69 -10.66 3.39
C PHE A 406 10.01 -11.81 4.37
N PRO A 407 9.38 -12.99 4.23
CA PRO A 407 9.54 -14.07 5.20
C PRO A 407 10.98 -14.56 5.30
N GLN A 408 11.51 -14.63 6.52
CA GLN A 408 12.89 -15.08 6.76
C GLN A 408 13.13 -16.50 6.25
N GLU A 409 12.18 -17.43 6.46
CA GLU A 409 12.29 -18.80 5.95
C GLU A 409 12.44 -18.85 4.42
N LEU A 410 11.73 -17.99 3.69
CA LEU A 410 11.83 -17.92 2.23
C LEU A 410 13.16 -17.30 1.80
N ARG A 411 13.66 -16.30 2.53
CA ARG A 411 15.01 -15.73 2.33
C ARG A 411 16.09 -16.82 2.50
N ASP A 412 15.97 -17.64 3.54
CA ASP A 412 16.91 -18.73 3.82
C ASP A 412 16.86 -19.80 2.70
N LYS A 413 15.68 -20.12 2.17
CA LYS A 413 15.52 -21.02 1.01
C LYS A 413 16.21 -20.47 -0.25
N ILE A 414 16.08 -19.18 -0.53
CA ILE A 414 16.74 -18.51 -1.66
C ILE A 414 18.27 -18.57 -1.50
N GLU A 415 18.77 -18.24 -0.31
CA GLU A 415 20.21 -18.26 -0.01
C GLU A 415 20.79 -19.68 -0.08
N TRP A 416 20.08 -20.67 0.48
CA TRP A 416 20.47 -22.07 0.38
C TRP A 416 20.53 -22.55 -1.07
N TYR A 417 19.51 -22.23 -1.88
CA TYR A 417 19.47 -22.59 -3.29
C TYR A 417 20.65 -21.96 -4.04
N ALA A 418 20.90 -20.67 -3.82
CA ALA A 418 22.02 -19.97 -4.43
C ALA A 418 23.36 -20.61 -4.06
N LYS A 419 23.57 -20.96 -2.78
CA LYS A 419 24.78 -21.65 -2.31
C LYS A 419 24.95 -23.02 -2.97
N LYS A 420 23.88 -23.83 -3.01
CA LYS A 420 23.87 -25.17 -3.62
C LYS A 420 24.19 -25.14 -5.10
N HIS A 421 23.74 -24.11 -5.81
CA HIS A 421 23.88 -23.98 -7.26
C HIS A 421 24.97 -22.97 -7.68
N HIS A 422 25.83 -22.54 -6.75
CA HIS A 422 26.94 -21.60 -6.99
C HIS A 422 26.52 -20.28 -7.67
N ILE A 423 25.33 -19.79 -7.37
CA ILE A 423 24.81 -18.50 -7.86
C ILE A 423 25.40 -17.38 -7.00
N LYS A 424 26.13 -16.46 -7.65
CA LYS A 424 26.76 -15.30 -7.00
C LYS A 424 25.82 -14.12 -6.90
#